data_AF-A0AAD4NFT8-F1
#
_entry.id   AF-A0AAD4NFT8-F1
#
_cell.length_a   1.000
_cell.length_b   1.000
_cell.length_c   1.000
_cell.angle_alpha   90.00
_cell.angle_beta   90.00
_cell.angle_gamma   90.00
#
_symmetry.space_group_name_H-M   'P 1'
#
loop_
_entity.id
_entity.type
_entity.pdbx_description
1 polymer ?
#
loop_
_entity_poly.entity_id
_entity_poly.type
_entity_poly.pdbx_seq_one_letter_code
_entity_poly.pdbx_strand_id
1 'polypeptide(L)'
;MGSSPSRSKGTSSSFGRALTCFRPSQGSDCTKQVAANSNTTGDMARTHREEIQKICRESLELCPCGEPDEQNGLDFYKYFFTNFPDLRVYFKGAEKFTADDVQKSDRFKKQGQRLLLATHLLVKIYDDPMIYHAYIRETMNRHRQFKIDPALWTAFWTVWLGYLQSKNPSTPVSQTVKDAWTELGNEFAVVARQHLKNLGLPN
;
A
#
# COMPACT_ATOMS: atom_id res chain seq x y z
N MET A 1 72.91 42.13 15.29
CA MET A 1 74.17 41.73 15.96
C MET A 1 74.05 40.26 16.33
N GLY A 2 74.91 39.43 15.74
CA GLY A 2 75.29 38.05 16.13
C GLY A 2 74.21 36.97 16.12
N SER A 3 74.42 35.72 15.71
CA SER A 3 75.56 35.02 15.09
C SER A 3 75.03 33.65 14.59
N SER A 4 75.28 33.32 13.32
CA SER A 4 75.72 32.04 12.71
C SER A 4 75.19 30.62 13.14
N PRO A 5 75.34 29.59 12.25
CA PRO A 5 74.31 28.57 11.97
C PRO A 5 74.74 27.09 12.18
N SER A 6 73.82 26.13 11.98
CA SER A 6 74.15 24.83 11.32
C SER A 6 72.95 23.98 10.84
N ARG A 7 72.99 23.65 9.54
CA ARG A 7 72.43 22.54 8.72
C ARG A 7 71.82 21.29 9.39
N SER A 8 70.72 20.78 8.82
CA SER A 8 70.63 19.42 8.22
C SER A 8 69.40 19.30 7.30
N LYS A 9 69.50 18.44 6.26
CA LYS A 9 68.45 18.15 5.26
C LYS A 9 67.66 16.91 5.69
N GLY A 10 66.35 16.90 5.48
CA GLY A 10 65.51 15.70 5.58
C GLY A 10 64.34 15.77 4.61
N THR A 11 64.31 14.87 3.63
CA THR A 11 63.37 14.80 2.50
C THR A 11 62.18 13.89 2.78
N SER A 12 61.00 14.38 2.40
CA SER A 12 59.83 13.71 1.79
C SER A 12 59.41 12.31 2.27
N SER A 13 58.20 12.22 2.83
CA SER A 13 57.44 10.99 3.04
C SER A 13 56.21 10.97 2.12
N SER A 14 56.17 9.97 1.23
CA SER A 14 55.01 9.60 0.40
C SER A 14 54.52 8.23 0.84
N PHE A 15 53.30 8.15 1.36
CA PHE A 15 52.65 6.92 1.77
C PHE A 15 52.10 6.16 0.55
N GLY A 16 52.55 4.92 0.38
CA GLY A 16 52.04 3.99 -0.62
C GLY A 16 52.29 2.54 -0.20
N ARG A 17 51.19 1.80 -0.06
CA ARG A 17 51.02 0.32 -0.14
C ARG A 17 51.74 -0.57 0.90
N ALA A 18 50.94 -1.41 1.56
CA ALA A 18 51.19 -2.85 1.59
C ALA A 18 49.90 -3.61 1.95
N LEU A 19 49.40 -4.40 0.98
CA LEU A 19 48.66 -5.62 1.26
C LEU A 19 49.64 -6.65 1.83
N THR A 20 49.22 -7.42 2.83
CA THR A 20 49.12 -8.90 2.82
C THR A 20 49.26 -9.48 4.24
N CYS A 21 48.67 -10.66 4.40
CA CYS A 21 48.79 -11.61 5.52
C CYS A 21 47.79 -11.44 6.68
N PHE A 22 46.57 -11.96 6.50
CA PHE A 22 45.83 -12.53 7.63
C PHE A 22 45.32 -13.92 7.27
N ARG A 23 45.85 -14.91 7.99
CA ARG A 23 45.51 -16.34 7.91
C ARG A 23 44.28 -16.56 8.80
N PRO A 24 43.21 -17.24 8.36
CA PRO A 24 42.08 -17.49 9.25
C PRO A 24 42.42 -18.64 10.21
N SER A 25 42.45 -18.37 11.52
CA SER A 25 42.38 -19.41 12.53
C SER A 25 40.94 -19.89 12.66
N GLN A 26 40.75 -21.20 12.63
CA GLN A 26 39.48 -21.84 12.93
C GLN A 26 39.00 -21.40 14.33
N GLY A 27 37.81 -20.79 14.39
CA GLY A 27 37.17 -20.32 15.61
C GLY A 27 35.67 -20.25 15.42
N SER A 28 34.99 -21.16 16.13
CA SER A 28 33.59 -21.20 16.57
C SER A 28 32.51 -20.46 15.76
N ASP A 29 31.65 -21.31 15.20
CA ASP A 29 30.46 -21.09 14.40
C ASP A 29 29.28 -20.51 15.22
N CYS A 30 29.21 -19.17 15.37
CA CYS A 30 28.04 -18.50 15.95
C CYS A 30 27.51 -17.35 15.09
N THR A 31 28.30 -16.83 14.15
CA THR A 31 27.93 -15.68 13.30
C THR A 31 27.28 -16.04 11.96
N LYS A 32 27.25 -17.31 11.55
CA LYS A 32 26.57 -17.74 10.30
C LYS A 32 25.07 -18.03 10.49
N GLN A 33 24.61 -18.30 11.70
CA GLN A 33 23.20 -18.60 11.97
C GLN A 33 22.29 -17.35 11.86
N VAL A 34 22.81 -16.16 12.18
CA VAL A 34 22.02 -14.92 12.26
C VAL A 34 21.74 -14.31 10.86
N ALA A 35 22.66 -14.49 9.91
CA ALA A 35 22.49 -14.00 8.53
C ALA A 35 21.59 -14.90 7.67
N ALA A 36 21.55 -16.20 7.93
CA ALA A 36 20.66 -17.12 7.20
C ALA A 36 19.18 -16.96 7.61
N ASN A 37 18.91 -16.75 8.90
CA ASN A 37 17.54 -16.62 9.40
C ASN A 37 16.86 -15.30 8.98
N SER A 38 17.61 -14.21 8.82
CA SER A 38 17.04 -12.92 8.43
C SER A 38 16.61 -12.87 6.95
N ASN A 39 17.33 -13.58 6.07
CA ASN A 39 16.94 -13.69 4.66
C ASN A 39 15.70 -14.58 4.46
N THR A 40 15.58 -15.71 5.16
CA THR A 40 14.44 -16.63 4.98
C THR A 40 13.11 -16.01 5.43
N THR A 41 13.08 -15.27 6.55
CA THR A 41 11.85 -14.63 7.01
C THR A 41 11.39 -13.51 6.08
N GLY A 42 12.32 -12.71 5.55
CA GLY A 42 12.01 -11.68 4.56
C GLY A 42 11.48 -12.27 3.25
N ASP A 43 12.05 -13.39 2.80
CA ASP A 43 11.62 -14.06 1.58
C ASP A 43 10.23 -14.69 1.72
N MET A 44 9.96 -15.38 2.84
CA MET A 44 8.64 -15.95 3.14
C MET A 44 7.54 -14.89 3.28
N ALA A 45 7.85 -13.74 3.88
CA ALA A 45 6.90 -12.63 3.99
C ALA A 45 6.61 -12.00 2.61
N ARG A 46 7.63 -11.89 1.76
CA ARG A 46 7.47 -11.41 0.38
C ARG A 46 6.60 -12.36 -0.44
N THR A 47 6.86 -13.66 -0.39
CA THR A 47 6.05 -14.65 -1.13
C THR A 47 4.60 -14.66 -0.69
N HIS A 48 4.31 -14.52 0.61
CA HIS A 48 2.94 -14.43 1.12
C HIS A 48 2.19 -13.21 0.59
N ARG A 49 2.85 -12.04 0.52
CA ARG A 49 2.24 -10.84 -0.09
C ARG A 49 2.00 -10.98 -1.58
N GLU A 50 2.92 -11.61 -2.30
CA GLU A 50 2.76 -11.91 -3.72
C GLU A 50 1.55 -12.83 -3.96
N GLU A 51 1.30 -13.81 -3.09
CA GLU A 51 0.12 -14.67 -3.13
C GLU A 51 -1.19 -13.89 -2.92
N ILE A 52 -1.27 -13.06 -1.87
CA ILE A 52 -2.43 -12.19 -1.62
C ILE A 52 -2.67 -11.25 -2.80
N GLN A 53 -1.60 -10.63 -3.31
CA GLN A 53 -1.65 -9.77 -4.47
C GLN A 53 -2.24 -10.51 -5.67
N LYS A 54 -1.77 -11.72 -5.94
CA LYS A 54 -2.25 -12.53 -7.06
C LYS A 54 -3.74 -12.84 -6.93
N ILE A 55 -4.17 -13.32 -5.76
CA ILE A 55 -5.59 -13.64 -5.49
C ILE A 55 -6.48 -12.40 -5.67
N CYS A 56 -6.08 -11.26 -5.10
CA CYS A 56 -6.84 -10.03 -5.24
C CYS A 56 -6.87 -9.57 -6.70
N ARG A 57 -5.74 -9.66 -7.41
CA ARG A 57 -5.63 -9.27 -8.83
C ARG A 57 -6.56 -10.07 -9.72
N GLU A 58 -6.60 -11.39 -9.55
CA GLU A 58 -7.49 -12.28 -10.31
C GLU A 58 -8.97 -11.92 -10.04
N SER A 59 -9.32 -11.59 -8.79
CA SER A 59 -10.69 -11.16 -8.47
C SER A 59 -11.11 -9.83 -9.14
N LEU A 60 -10.13 -8.98 -9.51
CA LEU A 60 -10.40 -7.71 -10.20
C LEU A 60 -10.77 -7.89 -11.68
N GLU A 61 -10.57 -9.07 -12.26
CA GLU A 61 -11.04 -9.39 -13.62
C GLU A 61 -12.58 -9.26 -13.74
N LEU A 62 -13.31 -9.34 -12.63
CA LEU A 62 -14.75 -9.09 -12.56
C LEU A 62 -15.13 -7.60 -12.74
N CYS A 63 -14.18 -6.68 -12.54
CA CYS A 63 -14.41 -5.25 -12.63
C CYS A 63 -13.21 -4.48 -13.20
N PRO A 64 -12.82 -4.71 -14.47
CA PRO A 64 -11.72 -3.99 -15.09
C PRO A 64 -11.87 -2.47 -15.00
N CYS A 65 -10.75 -1.75 -14.92
CA CYS A 65 -10.70 -0.28 -14.94
C CYS A 65 -10.31 0.25 -16.32
N GLY A 66 -10.86 1.41 -16.70
CA GLY A 66 -10.57 2.05 -17.99
C GLY A 66 -11.64 1.78 -19.05
N GLU A 67 -11.32 2.12 -20.30
CA GLU A 67 -12.21 1.89 -21.45
C GLU A 67 -12.06 0.45 -21.98
N PRO A 68 -13.15 -0.21 -22.43
CA PRO A 68 -14.55 0.26 -22.48
C PRO A 68 -15.34 0.09 -21.17
N ASP A 69 -14.69 -0.39 -20.11
CA ASP A 69 -15.28 -0.85 -18.84
C ASP A 69 -15.64 0.26 -17.83
N GLU A 70 -15.94 1.47 -18.32
CA GLU A 70 -16.18 2.63 -17.47
C GLU A 70 -17.37 2.43 -16.51
N GLN A 71 -18.33 1.62 -16.95
CA GLN A 71 -19.57 1.29 -16.23
C GLN A 71 -19.31 0.60 -14.88
N ASN A 72 -18.20 -0.14 -14.74
CA ASN A 72 -17.86 -0.80 -13.48
C ASN A 72 -17.74 0.22 -12.34
N GLY A 73 -17.19 1.40 -12.62
CA GLY A 73 -17.04 2.46 -11.62
C GLY A 73 -18.38 3.06 -11.18
N LEU A 74 -19.33 3.19 -12.12
CA LEU A 74 -20.70 3.62 -11.82
C LEU A 74 -21.44 2.55 -11.02
N ASP A 75 -21.31 1.29 -11.41
CA ASP A 75 -21.95 0.16 -10.73
C ASP A 75 -21.48 0.04 -9.27
N PHE A 76 -20.20 0.34 -8.99
CA PHE A 76 -19.73 0.43 -7.60
C PHE A 76 -20.54 1.45 -6.81
N TYR A 77 -20.68 2.67 -7.31
CA TYR A 77 -21.40 3.72 -6.60
C TYR A 77 -22.91 3.45 -6.54
N LYS A 78 -23.50 2.81 -7.55
CA LYS A 78 -24.89 2.34 -7.52
C LYS A 78 -25.09 1.30 -6.42
N TYR A 79 -24.21 0.30 -6.34
CA TYR A 79 -24.22 -0.70 -5.28
C TYR A 79 -24.06 -0.02 -3.91
N PHE A 80 -23.08 0.86 -3.79
CA PHE A 80 -22.76 1.54 -2.54
C PHE A 80 -23.92 2.42 -2.04
N PHE A 81 -24.51 3.23 -2.91
CA PHE A 81 -25.59 4.16 -2.51
C PHE A 81 -26.90 3.44 -2.23
N THR A 82 -27.11 2.26 -2.83
CA THR A 82 -28.29 1.43 -2.58
C THR A 82 -28.18 0.67 -1.26
N ASN A 83 -27.01 0.08 -0.97
CA ASN A 83 -26.83 -0.82 0.18
C ASN A 83 -26.31 -0.11 1.44
N PHE A 84 -25.66 1.04 1.29
CA PHE A 84 -25.07 1.82 2.39
C PHE A 84 -25.51 3.29 2.34
N PRO A 85 -26.83 3.57 2.38
CA PRO A 85 -27.37 4.91 2.15
C PRO A 85 -26.90 5.95 3.19
N ASP A 86 -26.57 5.52 4.41
CA ASP A 86 -26.09 6.40 5.49
C ASP A 86 -24.73 7.03 5.20
N LEU A 87 -23.91 6.35 4.38
CA LEU A 87 -22.58 6.84 4.00
C LEU A 87 -22.61 7.90 2.89
N ARG A 88 -23.79 8.17 2.31
CA ARG A 88 -23.97 9.24 1.32
C ARG A 88 -23.74 10.64 1.92
N VAL A 89 -23.76 10.78 3.25
CA VAL A 89 -23.50 12.04 3.97
C VAL A 89 -22.12 12.66 3.63
N TYR A 90 -21.15 11.82 3.27
CA TYR A 90 -19.81 12.26 2.87
C TYR A 90 -19.76 12.80 1.43
N PHE A 91 -20.81 12.59 0.63
CA PHE A 91 -20.90 13.01 -0.77
C PHE A 91 -21.76 14.25 -0.90
N LYS A 92 -21.15 15.42 -0.65
CA LYS A 92 -21.86 16.71 -0.68
C LYS A 92 -22.63 16.93 -1.99
N GLY A 93 -23.92 17.24 -1.89
CA GLY A 93 -24.84 17.42 -3.02
C GLY A 93 -25.39 16.12 -3.61
N ALA A 94 -25.01 14.97 -3.06
CA ALA A 94 -25.47 13.65 -3.49
C ALA A 94 -25.99 12.80 -2.30
N GLU A 95 -26.35 13.44 -1.18
CA GLU A 95 -26.75 12.77 0.06
C GLU A 95 -28.03 11.94 -0.10
N LYS A 96 -28.87 12.29 -1.08
CA LYS A 96 -30.14 11.62 -1.38
C LYS A 96 -30.16 10.89 -2.72
N PHE A 97 -29.02 10.78 -3.40
CA PHE A 97 -28.95 10.17 -4.73
C PHE A 97 -29.38 8.70 -4.68
N THR A 98 -30.19 8.33 -5.65
CA THR A 98 -30.56 6.94 -5.98
C THR A 98 -29.55 6.33 -6.95
N ALA A 99 -29.68 5.02 -7.23
CA ALA A 99 -28.86 4.37 -8.25
C ALA A 99 -29.06 5.00 -9.65
N ASP A 100 -30.28 5.45 -9.96
CA ASP A 100 -30.57 6.12 -11.24
C ASP A 100 -29.91 7.49 -11.35
N ASP A 101 -29.85 8.24 -10.25
CA ASP A 101 -29.13 9.52 -10.19
C ASP A 101 -27.63 9.31 -10.39
N VAL A 102 -27.06 8.26 -9.77
CA VAL A 102 -25.65 7.89 -9.95
C VAL A 102 -25.37 7.52 -11.41
N GLN A 103 -26.23 6.70 -12.03
CA GLN A 103 -26.07 6.23 -13.42
C GLN A 103 -26.00 7.39 -14.42
N LYS A 104 -26.72 8.49 -14.17
CA LYS A 104 -26.78 9.67 -15.04
C LYS A 104 -25.75 10.74 -14.68
N SER A 105 -24.89 10.50 -13.68
CA SER A 105 -24.00 11.52 -13.12
C SER A 105 -22.58 11.43 -13.68
N ASP A 106 -22.16 12.46 -14.42
CA ASP A 106 -20.77 12.63 -14.87
C ASP A 106 -19.77 12.69 -13.70
N ARG A 107 -20.21 13.19 -12.54
CA ARG A 107 -19.40 13.21 -11.31
C ARG A 107 -19.05 11.78 -10.91
N PHE A 108 -20.03 10.88 -10.85
CA PHE A 108 -19.81 9.49 -10.44
C PHE A 108 -19.17 8.65 -11.54
N LYS A 109 -19.32 9.02 -12.82
CA LYS A 109 -18.52 8.44 -13.90
C LYS A 109 -17.02 8.64 -13.64
N LYS A 110 -16.61 9.89 -13.38
CA LYS A 110 -15.21 10.24 -13.08
C LYS A 110 -14.74 9.66 -11.73
N GLN A 111 -15.58 9.78 -10.71
CA GLN A 111 -15.23 9.32 -9.37
C GLN A 111 -15.14 7.78 -9.28
N GLY A 112 -16.03 7.07 -9.97
CA GLY A 112 -16.01 5.61 -10.11
C GLY A 112 -14.70 5.10 -10.69
N GLN A 113 -14.25 5.71 -11.79
CA GLN A 113 -12.96 5.35 -12.39
C GLN A 113 -11.77 5.65 -11.48
N ARG A 114 -11.78 6.78 -10.77
CA ARG A 114 -10.73 7.10 -9.77
C ARG A 114 -10.67 6.07 -8.65
N LEU A 115 -11.83 5.62 -8.17
CA LEU A 115 -11.90 4.60 -7.12
C LEU A 115 -11.39 3.25 -7.64
N LEU A 116 -11.89 2.79 -8.79
CA LEU A 116 -11.45 1.51 -9.37
C LEU A 116 -9.95 1.51 -9.62
N LEU A 117 -9.41 2.58 -10.23
CA LEU A 117 -7.97 2.72 -10.44
C LEU A 117 -7.20 2.66 -9.12
N ALA A 118 -7.67 3.34 -8.07
CA ALA A 118 -7.02 3.32 -6.77
C ALA A 118 -7.00 1.90 -6.16
N THR A 119 -8.09 1.14 -6.30
CA THR A 119 -8.16 -0.25 -5.82
C THR A 119 -7.24 -1.18 -6.61
N HIS A 120 -7.20 -1.05 -7.95
CA HIS A 120 -6.27 -1.81 -8.79
C HIS A 120 -4.81 -1.49 -8.46
N LEU A 121 -4.51 -0.22 -8.22
CA LEU A 121 -3.17 0.22 -7.85
C LEU A 121 -2.74 -0.32 -6.48
N LEU A 122 -3.63 -0.29 -5.47
CA LEU A 122 -3.37 -0.88 -4.15
C LEU A 122 -2.97 -2.35 -4.25
N VAL A 123 -3.69 -3.13 -5.07
CA VAL A 123 -3.32 -4.53 -5.34
C VAL A 123 -1.98 -4.59 -6.08
N LYS A 124 -1.79 -3.80 -7.14
CA LYS A 124 -0.59 -3.84 -7.98
C LYS A 124 0.71 -3.53 -7.23
N ILE A 125 0.66 -2.72 -6.18
CA ILE A 125 1.83 -2.35 -5.37
C ILE A 125 1.91 -3.10 -4.04
N TYR A 126 1.00 -4.04 -3.77
CA TYR A 126 0.89 -4.69 -2.46
C TYR A 126 2.16 -5.45 -2.04
N ASP A 127 2.88 -6.02 -3.00
CA ASP A 127 4.16 -6.73 -2.84
C ASP A 127 5.33 -5.83 -2.41
N ASP A 128 5.20 -4.51 -2.59
CA ASP A 128 6.15 -3.50 -2.09
C ASP A 128 5.54 -2.73 -0.90
N PRO A 129 5.82 -3.13 0.36
CA PRO A 129 5.25 -2.48 1.53
C PRO A 129 5.57 -0.99 1.63
N MET A 130 6.74 -0.55 1.16
CA MET A 130 7.16 0.84 1.23
C MET A 130 6.25 1.72 0.36
N ILE A 131 6.03 1.30 -0.89
CA ILE A 131 5.18 2.03 -1.85
C ILE A 131 3.70 1.87 -1.47
N TYR A 132 3.27 0.69 -1.03
CA TYR A 132 1.92 0.44 -0.54
C TYR A 132 1.57 1.40 0.62
N HIS A 133 2.42 1.49 1.64
CA HIS A 133 2.17 2.36 2.79
C HIS A 133 2.22 3.84 2.42
N ALA A 134 3.12 4.23 1.51
CA ALA A 134 3.17 5.61 1.00
C ALA A 134 1.88 6.01 0.30
N TYR A 135 1.33 5.13 -0.54
CA TYR A 135 0.08 5.38 -1.24
C TYR A 135 -1.13 5.46 -0.29
N ILE A 136 -1.14 4.67 0.79
CA ILE A 136 -2.18 4.76 1.84
C ILE A 136 -2.13 6.11 2.54
N ARG A 137 -0.94 6.57 2.97
CA ARG A 137 -0.77 7.89 3.60
C ARG A 137 -1.24 9.02 2.71
N GLU A 138 -0.90 8.95 1.43
CA GLU A 138 -1.33 9.92 0.44
C GLU A 138 -2.85 9.87 0.20
N THR A 139 -3.45 8.68 0.24
CA THR A 139 -4.91 8.53 0.23
C THR A 139 -5.55 9.20 1.45
N MET A 140 -4.99 9.06 2.65
CA MET A 140 -5.47 9.76 3.84
C MET A 140 -5.37 11.28 3.70
N ASN A 141 -4.26 11.79 3.16
CA ASN A 141 -4.06 13.23 2.95
C ASN A 141 -5.16 13.84 2.05
N ARG A 142 -5.56 13.13 0.98
CA ARG A 142 -6.63 13.56 0.07
C ARG A 142 -8.03 13.50 0.70
N HIS A 143 -8.22 12.61 1.67
CA HIS A 143 -9.52 12.38 2.31
C HIS A 143 -9.73 13.11 3.64
N ARG A 144 -8.67 13.67 4.27
CA ARG A 144 -8.75 14.35 5.57
C ARG A 144 -9.81 15.48 5.62
N GLN A 145 -10.03 16.16 4.49
CA GLN A 145 -11.01 17.26 4.39
C GLN A 145 -12.46 16.80 4.59
N PHE A 146 -12.75 15.53 4.33
CA PHE A 146 -14.10 14.97 4.45
C PHE A 146 -14.42 14.50 5.88
N LYS A 147 -13.43 14.52 6.78
CA LYS A 147 -13.58 14.11 8.19
C LYS A 147 -14.28 12.75 8.33
N ILE A 148 -13.84 11.79 7.51
CA ILE A 148 -14.38 10.43 7.46
C ILE A 148 -14.16 9.77 8.83
N ASP A 149 -15.19 9.13 9.36
CA ASP A 149 -15.06 8.29 10.55
C ASP A 149 -13.97 7.21 10.33
N PRO A 150 -12.94 7.13 11.19
CA PRO A 150 -11.84 6.19 11.04
C PRO A 150 -12.26 4.72 10.90
N ALA A 151 -13.40 4.32 11.46
CA ALA A 151 -13.92 2.95 11.33
C ALA A 151 -14.24 2.59 9.87
N LEU A 152 -14.52 3.59 9.02
CA LEU A 152 -14.86 3.38 7.61
C LEU A 152 -13.66 2.93 6.77
N TRP A 153 -12.41 3.14 7.23
CA TRP A 153 -11.23 2.62 6.55
C TRP A 153 -11.16 1.09 6.55
N THR A 154 -11.74 0.45 7.55
CA THR A 154 -11.94 -1.01 7.58
C THR A 154 -13.24 -1.39 6.88
N ALA A 155 -14.35 -0.68 7.16
CA ALA A 155 -15.66 -1.02 6.62
C ALA A 155 -15.75 -0.94 5.08
N PHE A 156 -14.90 -0.12 4.45
CA PHE A 156 -14.80 -0.05 2.98
C PHE A 156 -14.60 -1.43 2.34
N TRP A 157 -13.82 -2.31 2.95
CA TRP A 157 -13.51 -3.62 2.38
C TRP A 157 -14.72 -4.56 2.40
N THR A 158 -15.63 -4.40 3.36
CA THR A 158 -16.93 -5.09 3.36
C THR A 158 -17.80 -4.62 2.18
N VAL A 159 -17.85 -3.31 1.94
CA VAL A 159 -18.55 -2.74 0.77
C VAL A 159 -17.95 -3.26 -0.54
N TRP A 160 -16.61 -3.29 -0.61
CA TRP A 160 -15.88 -3.76 -1.78
C TRP A 160 -16.16 -5.23 -2.10
N LEU A 161 -16.09 -6.12 -1.11
CA LEU A 161 -16.41 -7.54 -1.29
C LEU A 161 -17.88 -7.75 -1.67
N GLY A 162 -18.79 -6.97 -1.09
CA GLY A 162 -20.21 -6.97 -1.48
C GLY A 162 -20.43 -6.53 -2.93
N TYR A 163 -19.68 -5.53 -3.39
CA TYR A 163 -19.69 -5.11 -4.79
C TYR A 163 -19.14 -6.20 -5.72
N LEU A 164 -18.00 -6.83 -5.39
CA LEU A 164 -17.48 -7.95 -6.19
C LEU A 164 -18.49 -9.09 -6.31
N GLN A 165 -19.18 -9.43 -5.21
CA GLN A 165 -20.26 -10.42 -5.22
C GLN A 165 -21.41 -10.01 -6.14
N SER A 166 -21.72 -8.71 -6.23
CA SER A 166 -22.79 -8.21 -7.10
C SER A 166 -22.45 -8.32 -8.60
N LYS A 167 -21.16 -8.44 -8.98
CA LYS A 167 -20.73 -8.60 -10.38
C LYS A 167 -21.01 -9.98 -10.93
N ASN A 168 -21.03 -11.00 -10.08
CA ASN A 168 -21.47 -12.34 -10.45
C ASN A 168 -22.34 -12.94 -9.33
N PRO A 169 -23.65 -12.64 -9.29
CA PRO A 169 -24.55 -13.12 -8.23
C PRO A 169 -24.67 -14.65 -8.16
N SER A 170 -24.39 -15.35 -9.27
CA SER A 170 -24.51 -16.80 -9.37
C SER A 170 -23.28 -17.55 -8.86
N THR A 171 -22.13 -16.88 -8.75
CA THR A 171 -20.89 -17.48 -8.25
C THR A 171 -20.43 -16.72 -7.01
N PRO A 172 -20.51 -17.34 -5.81
CA PRO A 172 -20.02 -16.71 -4.61
C PRO A 172 -18.53 -16.35 -4.71
N VAL A 173 -18.15 -15.17 -4.22
CA VAL A 173 -16.74 -14.84 -4.00
C VAL A 173 -16.19 -15.87 -3.01
N SER A 174 -15.13 -16.59 -3.42
CA SER A 174 -14.54 -17.67 -2.63
C SER A 174 -14.00 -17.16 -1.29
N GLN A 175 -13.92 -18.05 -0.30
CA GLN A 175 -13.38 -17.67 1.01
C GLN A 175 -11.93 -17.17 0.90
N THR A 176 -11.11 -17.82 0.05
CA THR A 176 -9.75 -17.39 -0.24
C THR A 176 -9.66 -15.94 -0.74
N VAL A 177 -10.56 -15.51 -1.63
CA VAL A 177 -10.60 -14.12 -2.10
C VAL A 177 -11.03 -13.17 -0.97
N LYS A 178 -12.02 -13.56 -0.16
CA LYS A 178 -12.45 -12.76 1.00
C LYS A 178 -11.33 -12.58 2.01
N ASP A 179 -10.59 -13.65 2.32
CA ASP A 179 -9.48 -13.62 3.28
C ASP A 179 -8.34 -12.73 2.76
N ALA A 180 -7.98 -12.86 1.49
CA ALA A 180 -6.94 -12.03 0.86
C ALA A 180 -7.29 -10.52 0.89
N TRP A 181 -8.52 -10.15 0.52
CA TRP A 181 -8.97 -8.75 0.62
C TRP A 181 -9.08 -8.26 2.06
N THR A 182 -9.46 -9.13 3.00
CA THR A 182 -9.54 -8.80 4.42
C THR A 182 -8.16 -8.52 5.00
N GLU A 183 -7.16 -9.33 4.65
CA GLU A 183 -5.78 -9.12 5.10
C GLU A 183 -5.20 -7.81 4.52
N LEU A 184 -5.31 -7.62 3.21
CA LEU A 184 -4.91 -6.38 2.52
C LEU A 184 -5.59 -5.16 3.17
N GLY A 185 -6.89 -5.26 3.43
CA GLY A 185 -7.71 -4.20 3.98
C GLY A 185 -7.44 -3.89 5.46
N ASN A 186 -7.10 -4.92 6.25
CA ASN A 186 -6.68 -4.75 7.64
C ASN A 186 -5.35 -3.99 7.71
N GLU A 187 -4.39 -4.36 6.86
CA GLU A 187 -3.12 -3.63 6.77
C GLU A 187 -3.35 -2.18 6.33
N PHE A 188 -4.23 -1.96 5.34
CA PHE A 188 -4.62 -0.62 4.91
C PHE A 188 -5.12 0.21 6.09
N ALA A 189 -6.05 -0.33 6.88
CA ALA A 189 -6.65 0.37 8.01
C ALA A 189 -5.65 0.63 9.14
N VAL A 190 -4.71 -0.27 9.40
CA VAL A 190 -3.63 -0.05 10.39
C VAL A 190 -2.76 1.13 9.98
N VAL A 191 -2.28 1.16 8.74
CA VAL A 191 -1.41 2.23 8.22
C VAL A 191 -2.18 3.56 8.15
N ALA A 192 -3.44 3.54 7.72
CA ALA A 192 -4.32 4.70 7.66
C ALA A 192 -4.47 5.36 9.05
N ARG A 193 -4.85 4.56 10.07
CA ARG A 193 -5.03 5.06 11.44
C ARG A 193 -3.73 5.56 12.05
N GLN A 194 -2.62 4.86 11.83
CA GLN A 194 -1.31 5.33 12.31
C GLN A 194 -0.93 6.68 11.70
N HIS A 195 -1.19 6.88 10.41
CA HIS A 195 -0.94 8.17 9.75
C HIS A 195 -1.85 9.28 10.26
N LEU A 196 -3.15 9.01 10.44
CA LEU A 196 -4.09 9.96 11.01
C LEU A 196 -3.70 10.37 12.43
N LYS A 197 -3.26 9.41 13.26
CA LYS A 197 -2.71 9.66 14.59
C LYS A 197 -1.49 10.59 14.54
N ASN A 198 -0.56 10.37 13.60
CA ASN A 198 0.62 11.21 13.43
C ASN A 198 0.27 12.64 12.99
N LEU A 199 -0.86 12.83 12.30
CA LEU A 199 -1.39 14.15 11.91
C LEU A 199 -2.23 14.83 13.01
N GLY A 200 -2.45 14.18 14.15
CA GLY A 200 -3.33 14.69 15.21
C GLY A 200 -4.82 14.67 14.83
N LEU A 201 -5.23 13.77 13.93
CA LEU A 201 -6.60 13.60 13.48
C LEU A 201 -7.27 12.39 14.17
N PRO A 202 -8.62 12.32 14.18
CA PRO A 202 -9.34 11.12 14.62
C PRO A 202 -8.83 9.86 13.91
N ASN A 203 -8.63 8.77 14.66
CA ASN A 203 -8.04 7.50 14.20
C ASN A 203 -8.64 6.28 14.89
#